data_AF-A0A7Y4XV11-F1
#
_entry.id   AF-A0A7Y4XV11-F1
#
_cell.length_a   1.000
_cell.length_b   1.000
_cell.length_c   1.000
_cell.angle_alpha   90.00
_cell.angle_beta   90.00
_cell.angle_gamma   90.00
#
_symmetry.space_group_name_H-M   'P 1'
#
loop_
_entity.id
_entity.type
_entity.pdbx_description
1 polymer ?
#
loop_
_entity_poly.entity_id
_entity_poly.type
_entity_poly.pdbx_seq_one_letter_code
_entity_poly.pdbx_strand_id
1 'polypeptide(L)' 'MTPPIIQCQQLKHVYAGKVALSDVNFELNAGEPIGLVGPN' A
#
# COMPACT_ATOMS: atom_id res chain seq x y z
N MET A 1 -16.42 15.07 4.26
CA MET A 1 -15.53 14.05 3.68
C MET A 1 -14.76 13.45 4.83
N THR A 2 -14.95 12.16 5.10
CA THR A 2 -14.23 11.45 6.17
C THR A 2 -12.80 11.18 5.70
N PRO A 3 -11.76 11.38 6.52
CA PRO A 3 -10.39 11.06 6.12
C PRO A 3 -10.22 9.56 5.83
N PRO A 4 -9.26 9.16 4.97
CA PRO A 4 -8.98 7.75 4.70
C PRO A 4 -8.60 7.02 6.00
N ILE A 5 -8.99 5.75 6.09
CA ILE A 5 -8.70 4.90 7.26
C ILE A 5 -7.29 4.32 7.20
N ILE A 6 -6.73 4.18 6.00
CA ILE A 6 -5.35 3.80 5.77
C ILE A 6 -4.77 4.77 4.75
N GLN A 7 -3.63 5.37 5.08
CA GLN A 7 -2.85 6.20 4.19
C GLN A 7 -1.42 5.68 4.18
N CYS A 8 -0.97 5.25 3.02
CA CYS A 8 0.37 4.74 2.78
C CYS A 8 1.08 5.71 1.84
N GLN A 9 2.20 6.29 2.30
CA GLN A 9 2.99 7.25 1.55
C GLN A 9 4.43 6.76 1.50
N GLN A 10 4.97 6.67 0.29
CA GLN A 10 6.37 6.38 0.00
C GLN A 10 6.91 5.11 0.69
N LEU A 11 6.07 4.07 0.78
CA LEU A 11 6.44 2.85 1.48
C LEU A 11 7.60 2.16 0.74
N LYS A 12 8.67 1.94 1.50
CA LYS A 12 9.85 1.19 1.09
C LYS A 12 10.05 0.02 2.05
N HIS A 13 10.19 -1.18 1.51
CA HIS A 13 10.47 -2.36 2.30
C HIS A 13 11.58 -3.18 1.65
N VAL A 14 12.56 -3.56 2.46
CA VAL A 14 13.68 -4.41 2.04
C VAL A 14 13.65 -5.66 2.89
N TYR A 15 13.66 -6.81 2.24
CA TYR A 15 13.68 -8.11 2.88
C TYR A 15 14.83 -8.94 2.31
N ALA A 16 15.67 -9.49 3.20
CA ALA A 16 16.86 -10.27 2.82
C ALA A 16 17.75 -9.59 1.75
N GLY A 17 17.95 -8.26 1.88
CA GLY A 17 18.74 -7.47 0.93
C GLY A 17 18.05 -7.17 -0.41
N LYS A 18 16.84 -7.69 -0.64
CA LYS A 18 16.03 -7.41 -1.83
C LYS A 18 15.01 -6.32 -1.53
N VAL A 19 14.91 -5.33 -2.42
CA VAL A 19 13.82 -4.33 -2.37
C VAL A 19 12.52 -5.04 -2.74
N ALA A 20 11.65 -5.23 -1.75
CA ALA A 20 10.35 -5.88 -1.91
C ALA A 20 9.26 -4.86 -2.27
N LEU A 21 9.31 -3.68 -1.68
CA LEU A 21 8.43 -2.55 -1.99
C LEU A 21 9.28 -1.30 -2.20
N SER A 22 8.95 -0.51 -3.21
CA SER A 22 9.64 0.74 -3.52
C SER A 22 8.60 1.80 -3.88
N ASP A 23 8.57 2.89 -3.10
CA ASP A 23 7.72 4.05 -3.34
C ASP A 23 6.23 3.70 -3.56
N VAL A 24 5.70 2.83 -2.69
CA VAL A 24 4.30 2.42 -2.76
C VAL A 24 3.43 3.47 -2.06
N ASN A 25 2.42 3.96 -2.78
CA ASN A 25 1.50 5.00 -2.34
C ASN A 25 0.06 4.54 -2.56
N PHE A 26 -0.78 4.52 -1.52
CA PHE A 26 -2.20 4.20 -1.64
C PHE A 26 -3.01 4.73 -0.45
N GLU A 27 -4.31 4.92 -0.65
CA GLU A 27 -5.27 5.34 0.36
C GLU A 27 -6.47 4.41 0.33
N LEU A 28 -6.98 4.03 1.51
CA LEU A 28 -8.18 3.21 1.67
C LEU A 28 -9.22 3.98 2.47
N ASN A 29 -10.43 4.07 1.93
CA ASN A 29 -11.56 4.69 2.61
C ASN A 29 -12.44 3.64 3.29
N ALA A 30 -13.16 4.06 4.32
CA ALA A 30 -14.08 3.18 5.03
C ALA A 30 -15.23 2.72 4.12
N GLY A 31 -15.51 1.41 4.10
CA GLY A 31 -16.61 0.83 3.32
C GLY A 31 -16.28 0.51 1.86
N GLU A 32 -15.07 0.84 1.38
CA GLU A 32 -14.63 0.49 0.03
C GLU A 32 -13.96 -0.90 0.01
N PRO A 33 -14.42 -1.84 -0.84
CA PRO A 33 -13.72 -3.09 -1.07
C PRO A 33 -12.45 -2.85 -1.90
N ILE A 34 -11.33 -3.48 -1.52
CA ILE A 34 -10.08 -3.42 -2.26
C ILE A 34 -9.55 -4.81 -2.62
N GLY A 35 -9.00 -4.94 -3.83
CA GLY A 35 -8.23 -6.11 -4.27
C GLY A 35 -6.77 -5.72 -4.53
N LEU A 36 -5.84 -6.48 -3.94
CA LEU A 36 -4.41 -6.40 -4.23
C LEU A 36 -4.01 -7.63 -5.06
N VAL A 37 -3.47 -7.40 -6.26
CA VAL A 37 -3.10 -8.45 -7.21
C VAL A 37 -1.72 -8.18 -7.80
N GLY A 38 -1.03 -9.23 -8.23
CA GLY A 38 0.26 -9.13 -8.88
C GLY A 38 0.78 -10.49 -9.38
N PRO A 39 1.85 -10.51 -10.17
CA PRO A 39 2.55 -11.73 -10.56
C PRO A 39 3.04 -12.53 -9.34
N ASN A 40 3.26 -13.84 -9.53
CA ASN A 40 4.05 -14.66 -8.61
C ASN A 40 5.54 -14.36 -8.72
#